data_AF-L8WFS5-F1
#
_entry.id   AF-L8WFS5-F1
#
_cell.length_a   1.000
_cell.length_b   1.000
_cell.length_c   1.000
_cell.angle_alpha   90.00
_cell.angle_beta   90.00
_cell.angle_gamma   90.00
#
_symmetry.space_group_name_H-M   'P 1'
#
loop_
_entity.id
_entity.type
_entity.pdbx_description
1 polymer ?
#
loop_
_entity_poly.entity_id
_entity_poly.type
_entity_poly.pdbx_seq_one_letter_code
_entity_poly.pdbx_strand_id
1 'polypeptide(L)'
;MIPGDNVKIFGYGANGGANQKWEVKRSGVAPAVTLRCVATDKYAAFSALKSGTELRSSSTTQEYFILPKPGYVYDLTDGSSKDETPIKLVINYGLDHQKWLFERV
;
A
#
# COMPACT_ATOMS: atom_id res chain seq x y z
N MET A 1 1.05 -9.23 -20.15
CA MET A 1 1.19 -8.95 -18.71
C MET A 1 2.63 -8.57 -18.46
N ILE A 2 2.92 -7.42 -17.85
CA ILE A 2 4.30 -7.03 -17.51
C ILE A 2 4.72 -7.88 -16.31
N PRO A 3 5.88 -8.57 -16.35
CA PRO A 3 6.37 -9.33 -15.20
C PRO A 3 6.39 -8.48 -13.93
N GLY A 4 5.89 -9.05 -12.84
CA GLY A 4 5.81 -8.39 -11.53
C GLY A 4 4.64 -7.43 -11.36
N ASP A 5 3.77 -7.22 -12.36
CA ASP A 5 2.51 -6.48 -12.19
C ASP A 5 1.38 -7.38 -11.68
N ASN A 6 0.40 -6.77 -11.02
CA ASN A 6 -0.79 -7.42 -10.49
C ASN A 6 -0.51 -8.48 -9.41
N VAL A 7 0.70 -8.47 -8.83
CA VAL A 7 1.08 -9.31 -7.69
C VAL A 7 0.50 -8.70 -6.42
N LYS A 8 -0.04 -9.55 -5.54
CA LYS A 8 -0.65 -9.13 -4.27
C LYS A 8 0.38 -8.45 -3.37
N ILE A 9 0.02 -7.33 -2.75
CA ILE A 9 0.76 -6.70 -1.66
C ILE A 9 -0.02 -6.96 -0.36
N PHE A 10 0.65 -7.46 0.67
CA PHE A 10 0.01 -8.00 1.87
C PHE A 10 0.86 -7.82 3.13
N GLY A 11 0.23 -7.95 4.29
CA GLY A 11 0.92 -7.99 5.59
C GLY A 11 1.67 -9.31 5.79
N TYR A 12 2.87 -9.25 6.33
CA TYR A 12 3.73 -10.40 6.58
C TYR A 12 4.68 -10.09 7.76
N GLY A 13 5.10 -11.11 8.50
CA GLY A 13 6.08 -10.97 9.58
C GLY A 13 7.38 -10.30 9.10
N ALA A 14 7.87 -9.29 9.83
CA ALA A 14 9.06 -8.57 9.44
C ALA A 14 10.29 -9.50 9.39
N ASN A 15 10.98 -9.52 8.25
CA ASN A 15 12.18 -10.33 8.01
C ASN A 15 13.34 -9.51 7.41
N GLY A 16 13.15 -8.20 7.19
CA GLY A 16 14.19 -7.29 6.69
C GLY A 16 14.48 -7.43 5.18
N GLY A 17 13.74 -8.28 4.47
CA GLY A 17 13.88 -8.49 3.03
C GLY A 17 13.59 -7.23 2.22
N ALA A 18 14.24 -7.09 1.06
CA ALA A 18 14.03 -5.94 0.17
C ALA A 18 12.57 -5.80 -0.31
N ASN A 19 11.81 -6.91 -0.34
CA ASN A 19 10.39 -6.93 -0.68
C ASN A 19 9.48 -6.34 0.43
N GLN A 20 10.04 -6.05 1.61
CA GLN A 20 9.38 -5.34 2.71
C GLN A 20 9.84 -3.89 2.85
N LYS A 21 10.70 -3.40 1.93
CA LYS A 21 11.21 -2.03 1.94
C LYS A 21 10.58 -1.23 0.81
N TRP A 22 10.20 0.01 1.11
CA TRP A 22 9.48 0.88 0.21
C TRP A 22 10.18 2.23 0.11
N GLU A 23 10.43 2.67 -1.12
CA GLU A 23 10.81 4.04 -1.40
C GLU A 23 9.55 4.91 -1.42
N VAL A 24 9.52 5.91 -0.55
CA VAL A 24 8.46 6.93 -0.51
C VAL A 24 8.99 8.19 -1.19
N LYS A 25 8.42 8.53 -2.35
CA LYS A 25 8.78 9.72 -3.12
C LYS A 25 7.61 10.68 -3.19
N ARG A 26 7.86 11.98 -3.05
CA ARG A 26 6.86 13.00 -3.41
C ARG A 26 6.52 12.85 -4.88
N SER A 27 5.24 12.91 -5.20
CA SER A 27 4.79 12.94 -6.58
C SER A 27 4.90 14.37 -7.15
N GLY A 28 4.46 14.55 -8.41
CA GLY A 28 4.39 15.87 -9.03
C GLY A 28 3.30 16.77 -8.44
N VAL A 29 2.39 16.22 -7.61
CA VAL A 29 1.28 16.95 -6.98
C VAL A 29 1.46 16.93 -5.47
N ALA A 30 1.82 18.06 -4.86
CA ALA A 30 1.91 18.14 -3.40
C ALA A 30 0.50 18.13 -2.76
N PRO A 31 0.27 17.47 -1.61
CA PRO A 31 1.24 16.71 -0.80
C PRO A 31 1.27 15.19 -1.08
N ALA A 32 0.96 14.74 -2.29
CA ALA A 32 0.90 13.33 -2.62
C ALA A 32 2.29 12.66 -2.75
N VAL A 33 2.30 11.35 -2.55
CA VAL A 33 3.47 10.48 -2.65
C VAL A 33 3.19 9.26 -3.51
N THR A 34 4.25 8.63 -4.00
CA THR A 34 4.23 7.30 -4.61
C THR A 34 4.99 6.33 -3.71
N LEU A 35 4.55 5.07 -3.67
CA LEU A 35 5.19 3.99 -2.92
C LEU A 35 5.77 2.97 -3.89
N ARG A 36 7.10 2.82 -3.92
CA ARG A 36 7.81 1.90 -4.82
C ARG A 36 8.52 0.80 -4.02
N CYS A 37 8.26 -0.46 -4.33
CA CYS A 37 8.92 -1.60 -3.70
C CYS A 37 10.39 -1.67 -4.12
N VAL A 38 11.30 -1.79 -3.16
CA VAL A 38 12.74 -1.81 -3.40
C VAL A 38 13.19 -3.09 -4.13
N ALA A 39 12.54 -4.22 -3.89
CA ALA A 39 12.92 -5.49 -4.53
C ALA A 39 12.54 -5.59 -6.01
N THR A 40 11.48 -4.91 -6.44
CA THR A 40 10.86 -5.15 -7.76
C THR A 40 10.76 -3.91 -8.62
N ASP A 41 11.07 -2.72 -8.08
CA ASP A 41 10.84 -1.41 -8.71
C ASP A 41 9.38 -1.15 -9.10
N LYS A 42 8.42 -1.93 -8.57
CA LYS A 42 6.99 -1.77 -8.83
C LYS A 42 6.33 -0.85 -7.81
N TYR A 43 5.27 -0.18 -8.23
CA TYR A 43 4.48 0.69 -7.39
C TYR A 43 3.32 -0.05 -6.73
N ALA A 44 2.97 0.37 -5.52
CA ALA A 44 1.70 0.01 -4.93
C ALA A 44 0.57 0.72 -5.71
N ALA A 45 -0.47 -0.03 -6.07
CA ALA A 45 -1.61 0.46 -6.85
C ALA A 45 -2.90 -0.31 -6.53
N PHE A 46 -4.04 0.38 -6.59
CA PHE A 46 -5.36 -0.23 -6.67
C PHE A 46 -5.90 -0.09 -8.08
N SER A 47 -6.50 -1.16 -8.60
CA SER A 47 -7.12 -1.19 -9.92
C SER A 47 -8.40 -0.35 -10.02
N ALA A 48 -9.04 -0.08 -8.88
CA ALA A 48 -10.25 0.74 -8.79
C ALA A 48 -10.38 1.40 -7.42
N LEU A 49 -10.85 2.65 -7.39
CA LEU A 49 -11.17 3.38 -6.17
C LEU A 49 -12.55 2.94 -5.63
N LYS A 50 -12.60 1.72 -5.07
CA LYS A 50 -13.79 1.07 -4.53
C LYS A 50 -13.43 0.27 -3.29
N SER A 51 -14.34 0.23 -2.30
CA SER A 51 -14.20 -0.61 -1.12
C SER A 51 -14.00 -2.08 -1.51
N GLY A 52 -13.06 -2.75 -0.85
CA GLY A 52 -12.72 -4.16 -1.07
C GLY A 52 -11.69 -4.41 -2.17
N THR A 53 -11.28 -3.40 -2.95
CA THR A 53 -10.19 -3.55 -3.91
C THR A 53 -8.88 -3.83 -3.18
N GLU A 54 -8.20 -4.92 -3.52
CA GLU A 54 -6.90 -5.28 -2.94
C GLU A 54 -5.75 -4.49 -3.54
N LEU A 55 -4.74 -4.22 -2.70
CA LEU A 55 -3.52 -3.55 -3.10
C LEU A 55 -2.62 -4.51 -3.91
N ARG A 56 -2.15 -4.04 -5.06
CA ARG A 56 -1.34 -4.85 -5.98
C ARG A 56 -0.17 -4.05 -6.54
N SER A 57 0.83 -4.76 -7.04
CA SER A 57 1.95 -4.15 -7.74
C SER A 57 1.55 -3.66 -9.13
N SER A 58 2.18 -2.58 -9.59
CA SER A 58 1.93 -1.97 -10.88
C SER A 58 3.20 -1.34 -11.44
N SER A 59 3.40 -1.40 -12.76
CA SER A 59 4.43 -0.61 -13.44
C SER A 59 4.07 0.87 -13.53
N THR A 60 2.79 1.19 -13.40
CA THR A 60 2.27 2.57 -13.39
C THR A 60 2.18 3.08 -11.96
N THR A 61 2.68 4.29 -11.73
CA THR A 61 2.60 5.00 -10.45
C THR A 61 1.16 5.33 -10.09
N GLN A 62 0.81 5.22 -8.81
CA GLN A 62 -0.41 5.80 -8.24
C GLN A 62 -0.04 6.75 -7.10
N GLU A 63 -0.74 7.88 -7.02
CA GLU A 63 -0.51 8.91 -6.01
C GLU A 63 -1.37 8.67 -4.77
N TYR A 64 -0.78 8.89 -3.60
CA TYR A 64 -1.42 8.72 -2.30
C TYR A 64 -1.20 9.92 -1.40
N PHE A 65 -2.21 10.25 -0.59
CA PHE A 65 -2.09 11.26 0.45
C PHE A 65 -1.94 10.57 1.81
N ILE A 66 -0.87 10.89 2.55
CA ILE A 66 -0.68 10.41 3.93
C ILE A 66 -1.28 11.46 4.88
N LEU A 67 -2.60 11.45 5.03
CA LEU A 67 -3.35 12.44 5.81
C LEU A 67 -4.57 11.81 6.49
N PRO A 68 -5.04 12.35 7.62
CA PRO A 68 -6.35 12.01 8.17
C PRO A 68 -7.45 12.65 7.30
N LYS A 69 -7.85 11.99 6.22
CA LYS A 69 -8.87 12.48 5.29
C LYS A 69 -10.07 11.53 5.23
N PRO A 70 -11.30 12.06 5.07
CA PRO A 70 -12.45 11.23 4.69
C PRO A 70 -12.21 10.59 3.31
N GLY A 71 -12.75 9.39 3.11
CA GLY A 71 -12.64 8.66 1.83
C GLY A 71 -12.19 7.22 2.04
N TYR A 72 -11.55 6.66 1.02
CA TYR A 72 -10.96 5.33 1.10
C TYR A 72 -9.52 5.38 1.63
N VAL A 73 -9.20 4.47 2.54
CA VAL A 73 -7.88 4.32 3.16
C VAL A 73 -7.38 2.88 3.00
N TYR A 74 -6.08 2.69 3.23
CA TYR A 74 -5.47 1.37 3.29
C TYR A 74 -5.89 0.70 4.59
N ASP A 75 -6.40 -0.52 4.48
CA ASP A 75 -6.87 -1.33 5.59
C ASP A 75 -6.17 -2.69 5.55
N LEU A 76 -5.52 -3.08 6.64
CA LEU A 76 -5.08 -4.46 6.83
C LEU A 76 -6.30 -5.29 7.21
N THR A 77 -6.76 -6.15 6.29
CA THR A 77 -8.08 -6.82 6.37
C THR A 77 -8.37 -7.37 7.77
N ASP A 78 -9.42 -6.86 8.39
CA ASP A 78 -9.92 -7.25 9.72
C ASP A 78 -8.88 -7.13 10.86
N GLY A 79 -7.76 -6.44 10.62
CA GLY A 79 -6.68 -6.27 11.58
C GLY A 79 -5.92 -7.56 11.88
N SER A 80 -6.04 -8.56 10.99
CA SER A 80 -5.40 -9.86 11.16
C SER A 80 -3.87 -9.75 11.11
N SER A 81 -3.20 -10.33 12.11
CA SER A 81 -1.74 -10.44 12.17
C SER A 81 -1.19 -11.67 11.43
N LYS A 82 -2.04 -12.44 10.75
CA LYS A 82 -1.61 -13.62 9.97
C LYS A 82 -0.83 -13.18 8.74
N ASP A 83 0.19 -13.94 8.39
CA ASP A 83 0.90 -13.76 7.13
C ASP A 83 -0.07 -13.82 5.94
N GLU A 84 0.26 -13.05 4.91
CA GLU A 84 -0.53 -12.90 3.70
C GLU A 84 -1.90 -12.23 3.89
N THR A 85 -2.15 -11.61 5.05
CA THR A 85 -3.36 -10.79 5.25
C THR A 85 -3.41 -9.67 4.21
N PRO A 86 -4.47 -9.59 3.38
CA PRO A 86 -4.55 -8.61 2.30
C PRO A 86 -4.64 -7.17 2.82
N ILE A 87 -4.06 -6.23 2.08
CA ILE A 87 -4.32 -4.79 2.24
C ILE A 87 -5.39 -4.38 1.23
N LYS A 88 -6.44 -3.68 1.67
CA LYS A 88 -7.58 -3.29 0.83
C LYS A 88 -7.87 -1.79 0.95
N LEU A 89 -8.57 -1.24 -0.03
CA LEU A 89 -9.28 0.03 0.14
C LEU A 89 -10.54 -0.21 0.95
N VAL A 90 -10.73 0.54 2.04
CA VAL A 90 -11.95 0.54 2.85
C VAL A 90 -12.29 1.98 3.22
N ILE A 91 -13.56 2.25 3.52
CA ILE A 91 -13.98 3.55 4.07
C ILE A 91 -13.18 3.83 5.36
N ASN A 92 -12.73 5.06 5.51
CA ASN A 92 -12.04 5.49 6.72
C ASN A 92 -12.99 5.46 7.93
N TYR A 93 -12.78 4.48 8.81
CA TYR A 93 -13.47 4.32 10.10
C TYR A 93 -12.58 4.74 11.28
N GLY A 94 -11.34 5.16 11.03
CA GLY A 94 -10.39 5.57 12.07
C GLY A 94 -9.84 4.43 12.93
N LEU A 95 -10.02 3.19 12.47
CA LEU A 95 -9.60 1.97 13.17
C LEU A 95 -8.08 1.78 13.12
N ASP A 96 -7.51 1.01 14.06
CA ASP A 96 -6.04 0.90 14.17
C ASP A 96 -5.39 0.22 12.97
N HIS A 97 -6.06 -0.77 12.37
CA HIS A 97 -5.65 -1.41 11.11
C HIS A 97 -5.74 -0.52 9.86
N GLN A 98 -6.14 0.75 10.02
CA GLN A 98 -6.12 1.79 8.98
C GLN A 98 -5.01 2.84 9.22
N LYS A 99 -4.23 2.68 10.30
CA LYS A 99 -3.13 3.57 10.67
C LYS A 99 -1.81 2.90 10.31
N TRP A 100 -0.94 3.66 9.63
CA TRP A 100 0.31 3.13 9.09
C TRP A 100 1.49 3.96 9.61
N LEU A 101 2.53 3.25 10.07
CA LEU A 101 3.80 3.84 10.48
C LEU A 101 4.84 3.61 9.39
N PHE A 102 5.54 4.66 8.98
CA PHE A 102 6.70 4.58 8.10
C PHE A 102 7.97 4.78 8.92
N GLU A 103 8.78 3.74 9.03
CA GLU A 103 10.08 3.77 9.71
C GLU A 103 11.22 3.79 8.68
N ARG A 104 12.25 4.59 8.94
CA ARG A 104 13.46 4.58 8.12
C ARG A 104 14.29 3.35 8.49
N VAL A 105 14.68 2.56 7.49
CA VAL A 105 15.47 1.33 7.60
C VAL A 105 16.74 1.37 6.76
#